data_AF-A0A494V397-F1
#
_entry.id   AF-A0A494V397-F1
#
_cell.length_a   1.000
_cell.length_b   1.000
_cell.length_c   1.000
_cell.angle_alpha   90.00
_cell.angle_beta   90.00
_cell.angle_gamma   90.00
#
_symmetry.space_group_name_H-M   'P 1'
#
loop_
_entity.id
_entity.type
_entity.pdbx_description
1 polymer ?
#
loop_
_entity_poly.entity_id
_entity_poly.type
_entity_poly.pdbx_seq_one_letter_code
_entity_poly.pdbx_strand_id
1 'polypeptide(L)'
;MSQTPRDRWAIPPKIGYVNAAQNAHFVAAPLLAAAAIGIAGVMAADGDKFRWPGPAMTLMTVCAVFFVSCIQSSFNAATHLFNPADLDAWYGSSEKPPDTVLMQIQQRDFQIWKQSSRRAVRLYNWGVVTLGMGTATALAPHESASSAHAACRWAACAFVVVATVRVAVTTTAEARRVRRNRHSRRQEP
;
A
#
# COMPACT_ATOMS: atom_id res chain seq x y z
N MET A 1 -32.12 26.66 -12.42
CA MET A 1 -31.14 26.86 -11.33
C MET A 1 -29.81 26.28 -11.79
N SER A 2 -28.87 27.14 -12.19
CA SER A 2 -27.52 26.76 -12.59
C SER A 2 -26.72 26.36 -11.36
N GLN A 3 -26.47 25.06 -11.16
CA GLN A 3 -25.53 24.57 -10.14
C GLN A 3 -24.19 25.26 -10.35
N THR A 4 -23.73 26.01 -9.35
CA THR A 4 -22.42 26.64 -9.42
C THR A 4 -21.35 25.53 -9.39
N PRO A 5 -20.16 25.74 -9.98
CA PRO A 5 -19.10 24.71 -10.00
C PRO A 5 -18.64 24.23 -8.62
N ARG A 6 -19.06 24.91 -7.53
CA ARG A 6 -18.79 24.56 -6.13
C ARG A 6 -19.79 23.55 -5.53
N ASP A 7 -20.90 23.28 -6.21
CA ASP A 7 -21.96 22.36 -5.75
C ASP A 7 -21.79 20.93 -6.29
N ARG A 8 -20.56 20.52 -6.59
CA ARG A 8 -20.28 19.16 -7.05
C ARG A 8 -19.63 18.35 -5.93
N TRP A 9 -20.26 17.22 -5.62
CA TRP A 9 -19.71 16.17 -4.76
C TRP A 9 -18.25 15.87 -5.12
N ALA A 10 -17.40 15.65 -4.12
CA ALA A 10 -15.99 15.38 -4.37
C ALA A 10 -15.81 14.05 -5.11
N ILE A 11 -15.33 14.11 -6.35
CA ILE A 11 -15.11 12.92 -7.19
C ILE A 11 -13.68 12.40 -6.99
N PRO A 12 -13.47 11.09 -6.76
CA PRO A 12 -12.14 10.51 -6.71
C PRO A 12 -11.39 10.70 -8.04
N PRO A 13 -10.05 10.84 -8.01
CA PRO A 13 -9.27 11.24 -9.19
C PRO A 13 -9.28 10.23 -10.35
N LYS A 14 -9.64 8.97 -10.09
CA LYS A 14 -9.88 7.93 -11.10
C LYS A 14 -10.99 7.02 -10.60
N ILE A 15 -11.99 6.77 -11.44
CA ILE A 15 -13.21 6.04 -11.08
C ILE A 15 -12.90 4.61 -10.58
N GLY A 16 -11.91 3.92 -11.18
CA GLY A 16 -11.51 2.57 -10.77
C GLY A 16 -10.49 2.48 -9.62
N TYR A 17 -9.97 3.61 -9.12
CA TYR A 17 -8.88 3.59 -8.14
C TYR A 17 -9.31 3.02 -6.78
N VAL A 18 -10.55 3.29 -6.37
CA VAL A 18 -11.09 2.80 -5.08
C VAL A 18 -11.13 1.28 -5.06
N ASN A 19 -11.74 0.66 -6.09
CA ASN A 19 -11.84 -0.79 -6.19
C ASN A 19 -10.45 -1.46 -6.33
N ALA A 20 -9.56 -0.89 -7.15
CA ALA A 20 -8.21 -1.42 -7.31
C ALA A 20 -7.41 -1.36 -6.00
N ALA A 21 -7.50 -0.24 -5.27
CA ALA A 21 -6.83 -0.09 -3.98
C ALA A 21 -7.43 -1.03 -2.91
N GLN A 22 -8.76 -1.19 -2.88
CA GLN A 22 -9.41 -2.12 -1.96
C GLN A 22 -8.99 -3.57 -2.22
N ASN A 23 -8.95 -4.01 -3.49
CA ASN A 23 -8.49 -5.35 -3.82
C ASN A 23 -7.02 -5.58 -3.41
N ALA A 24 -6.14 -4.61 -3.70
CA ALA A 24 -4.74 -4.71 -3.31
C ALA A 24 -4.57 -4.75 -1.77
N HIS A 25 -5.29 -3.91 -1.04
CA HIS A 25 -5.08 -3.74 0.40
C HIS A 25 -5.83 -4.78 1.26
N PHE A 26 -6.98 -5.28 0.82
CA PHE A 26 -7.79 -6.24 1.59
C PHE A 26 -7.65 -7.69 1.13
N VAL A 27 -7.12 -7.95 -0.08
CA VAL A 27 -6.87 -9.32 -0.55
C VAL A 27 -5.38 -9.61 -0.59
N ALA A 28 -4.59 -8.81 -1.32
CA ALA A 28 -3.18 -9.11 -1.51
C ALA A 28 -2.33 -8.84 -0.26
N ALA A 29 -2.56 -7.74 0.46
CA ALA A 29 -1.74 -7.41 1.63
C ALA A 29 -1.81 -8.45 2.76
N PRO A 30 -2.98 -8.99 3.16
CA PRO A 30 -3.05 -10.08 4.15
C PRO A 30 -2.32 -11.35 3.69
N LEU A 31 -2.48 -11.74 2.42
CA LEU A 31 -1.80 -12.91 1.86
C LEU A 31 -0.27 -12.76 1.89
N LEU A 32 0.23 -11.59 1.48
CA LEU A 32 1.66 -11.30 1.51
C LEU A 32 2.21 -11.21 2.95
N ALA A 33 1.42 -10.67 3.89
CA ALA A 33 1.78 -10.66 5.30
C ALA A 33 1.91 -12.08 5.85
N ALA A 34 0.92 -12.94 5.59
CA ALA A 34 0.94 -14.34 6.00
C ALA A 34 2.13 -15.10 5.38
N ALA A 35 2.41 -14.88 4.09
CA ALA A 35 3.56 -15.46 3.42
C ALA A 35 4.88 -15.01 4.07
N ALA A 36 5.03 -13.71 4.37
CA ALA A 36 6.23 -13.19 5.03
C ALA A 36 6.43 -13.81 6.42
N ILE A 37 5.36 -13.93 7.22
CA ILE A 37 5.41 -14.59 8.53
C ILE A 37 5.77 -16.07 8.39
N GLY A 38 5.19 -16.77 7.42
CA GLY A 38 5.50 -18.18 7.15
C GLY A 38 6.96 -18.39 6.79
N ILE A 39 7.52 -17.55 5.91
CA ILE A 39 8.94 -17.61 5.54
C ILE A 39 9.84 -17.29 6.75
N ALA A 40 9.49 -16.30 7.57
CA ALA A 40 10.21 -16.00 8.80
C ALA A 40 10.20 -17.20 9.77
N GLY A 41 9.08 -17.92 9.88
CA GLY A 41 8.97 -19.13 10.69
C GLY A 41 9.87 -20.26 10.18
N VAL A 42 9.95 -20.48 8.86
CA VAL A 42 10.87 -21.45 8.25
C VAL A 42 12.33 -21.08 8.56
N MET A 43 12.69 -19.79 8.44
CA MET A 43 14.03 -19.33 8.80
C MET A 43 14.35 -19.48 10.28
N ALA A 44 13.35 -19.33 11.15
CA ALA A 44 13.51 -19.56 12.59
C ALA A 44 13.78 -21.03 12.91
N ALA A 45 13.12 -21.95 12.18
CA ALA A 45 13.28 -23.39 12.38
C ALA A 45 14.58 -23.95 11.76
N ASP A 46 14.99 -23.42 10.61
CA ASP A 46 16.09 -23.94 9.78
C ASP A 46 17.20 -22.91 9.54
N GLY A 47 17.49 -22.05 10.53
CA GLY A 47 18.39 -20.89 10.40
C GLY A 47 19.76 -21.22 9.82
N ASP A 48 20.32 -22.38 10.17
CA ASP A 48 21.66 -22.83 9.76
C ASP A 48 21.75 -23.13 8.25
N LYS A 49 20.63 -23.25 7.54
CA LYS A 49 20.59 -23.45 6.07
C LYS A 49 20.68 -22.14 5.29
N PHE A 50 20.59 -20.99 5.98
CA PHE A 50 20.61 -19.67 5.38
C PHE A 50 21.94 -18.97 5.65
N ARG A 51 22.42 -18.18 4.68
CA ARG A 51 23.63 -17.38 4.86
C ARG A 51 23.45 -16.29 5.92
N TRP A 52 22.27 -15.65 5.94
CA TRP A 52 21.95 -14.52 6.81
C TRP A 52 20.52 -14.63 7.38
N PRO A 53 20.24 -15.64 8.24
CA PRO A 53 18.89 -15.87 8.77
C PRO A 53 18.38 -14.68 9.58
N GLY A 54 19.22 -14.08 10.44
CA GLY A 54 18.83 -12.94 11.28
C GLY A 54 18.29 -11.74 10.49
N PRO A 55 19.10 -11.15 9.57
CA PRO A 55 18.63 -10.03 8.75
C PRO A 55 17.40 -10.38 7.89
N ALA A 56 17.35 -11.58 7.31
CA ALA A 56 16.21 -12.02 6.52
C ALA A 56 14.92 -12.09 7.36
N MET A 57 14.99 -12.64 8.58
CA MET A 57 13.86 -12.70 9.51
C MET A 57 13.41 -11.30 9.93
N THR A 58 14.34 -10.39 10.25
CA THR A 58 13.99 -9.00 10.58
C THR A 58 13.26 -8.32 9.42
N LEU A 59 13.75 -8.48 8.19
CA LEU A 59 13.10 -7.93 6.99
C LEU A 59 11.70 -8.51 6.78
N MET A 60 11.52 -9.82 6.95
CA MET A 60 10.21 -10.47 6.82
C MET A 60 9.21 -9.97 7.88
N THR A 61 9.65 -9.80 9.13
CA THR A 61 8.81 -9.25 10.20
C THR A 61 8.42 -7.80 9.93
N VAL A 62 9.38 -6.95 9.54
CA VAL A 62 9.11 -5.55 9.16
C VAL A 62 8.15 -5.48 7.97
N CYS A 63 8.32 -6.37 6.99
CA CYS A 63 7.41 -6.51 5.87
C CYS A 63 5.97 -6.83 6.31
N ALA A 64 5.78 -7.79 7.21
CA ALA A 64 4.47 -8.12 7.76
C ALA A 64 3.83 -6.92 8.48
N VAL A 65 4.62 -6.17 9.28
CA VAL A 65 4.15 -4.95 9.95
C VAL A 65 3.71 -3.89 8.95
N PHE A 66 4.42 -3.70 7.84
CA PHE A 66 4.00 -2.76 6.80
C PHE A 66 2.67 -3.17 6.15
N PHE A 67 2.48 -4.45 5.85
CA PHE A 67 1.21 -4.92 5.29
C PHE A 67 0.04 -4.80 6.28
N VAL A 68 0.24 -5.13 7.56
CA VAL A 68 -0.78 -4.91 8.60
C VAL A 68 -1.12 -3.42 8.74
N SER A 69 -0.10 -2.56 8.77
CA SER A 69 -0.28 -1.10 8.83
C SER A 69 -1.01 -0.56 7.60
N CYS A 70 -0.77 -1.15 6.42
CA CYS A 70 -1.48 -0.84 5.18
C CYS A 70 -2.97 -1.19 5.29
N ILE A 71 -3.30 -2.37 5.82
CA ILE A 71 -4.69 -2.81 6.03
C ILE A 71 -5.41 -1.85 6.99
N GLN A 72 -4.81 -1.52 8.13
CA GLN A 72 -5.40 -0.58 9.10
C GLN A 72 -5.63 0.80 8.49
N SER A 73 -4.65 1.32 7.73
CA SER A 73 -4.78 2.61 7.05
C SER A 73 -5.87 2.58 5.97
N SER A 74 -6.07 1.44 5.31
CA SER A 74 -7.10 1.25 4.28
C SER A 74 -8.49 1.13 4.87
N PHE A 75 -8.62 0.43 5.99
CA PHE A 75 -9.86 0.35 6.75
C PHE A 75 -10.28 1.76 7.21
N ASN A 76 -9.37 2.51 7.81
CA ASN A 76 -9.65 3.89 8.21
C ASN A 76 -9.96 4.81 7.02
N ALA A 77 -9.42 4.54 5.82
CA ALA A 77 -9.82 5.27 4.63
C ALA A 77 -11.26 4.90 4.24
N ALA A 78 -11.57 3.61 4.15
CA ALA A 78 -12.87 3.12 3.70
C ALA A 78 -14.04 3.64 4.54
N THR A 79 -13.85 3.84 5.85
CA THR A 79 -14.90 4.38 6.73
C THR A 79 -15.31 5.83 6.43
N HIS A 80 -14.47 6.59 5.71
CA HIS A 80 -14.72 8.00 5.39
C HIS A 80 -15.20 8.22 3.94
N LEU A 81 -15.44 7.14 3.18
CA LEU A 81 -15.93 7.22 1.82
C LEU A 81 -17.41 6.85 1.80
N PHE A 82 -18.29 7.84 1.63
CA PHE A 82 -19.72 7.65 1.43
C PHE A 82 -20.21 8.37 0.18
N ASN A 83 -21.16 7.76 -0.52
CA ASN A 83 -21.83 8.30 -1.70
C ASN A 83 -23.21 8.86 -1.30
N PRO A 84 -23.77 9.86 -2.01
CA PRO A 84 -25.16 10.29 -1.83
C PRO A 84 -26.19 9.15 -1.77
N ALA A 85 -25.99 8.07 -2.55
CA ALA A 85 -26.85 6.89 -2.47
C ALA A 85 -26.78 6.18 -1.10
N ASP A 86 -25.60 6.15 -0.46
CA ASP A 86 -25.44 5.59 0.89
C ASP A 86 -26.12 6.47 1.93
N LEU A 87 -26.06 7.79 1.75
CA LEU A 87 -26.78 8.75 2.60
C LEU A 87 -28.30 8.58 2.48
N ASP A 88 -28.82 8.43 1.27
CA ASP A 88 -30.26 8.21 1.06
C ASP A 88 -30.72 6.88 1.67
N ALA A 89 -29.87 5.84 1.62
CA ALA A 89 -30.12 4.58 2.31
C ALA A 89 -30.04 4.69 3.85
N TRP A 90 -29.11 5.47 4.39
CA TRP A 90 -28.93 5.64 5.84
C TRP A 90 -30.02 6.52 6.48
N TYR A 91 -30.43 7.60 5.81
CA TYR A 91 -31.46 8.50 6.33
C TYR A 91 -32.88 8.01 6.00
N GLY A 92 -33.09 7.28 4.90
CA GLY A 92 -34.40 6.75 4.53
C GLY A 92 -35.48 7.84 4.54
N SER A 93 -36.48 7.69 5.41
CA SER A 93 -37.57 8.67 5.61
C SER A 93 -37.32 9.69 6.73
N SER A 94 -36.19 9.62 7.43
CA SER A 94 -35.83 10.54 8.52
C SER A 94 -35.36 11.89 7.98
N GLU A 95 -35.43 12.91 8.84
CA GLU A 95 -35.05 14.28 8.49
C GLU A 95 -33.55 14.34 8.14
N LYS A 96 -33.28 14.56 6.85
CA LYS A 96 -31.93 14.67 6.30
C LYS A 96 -31.38 16.08 6.59
N PRO A 97 -30.13 16.21 7.07
CA PRO A 97 -29.50 17.51 7.19
C PRO A 97 -29.48 18.24 5.84
N PRO A 98 -29.45 19.59 5.82
CA PRO A 98 -29.35 20.35 4.58
C PRO A 98 -28.15 19.88 3.74
N ASP A 99 -28.32 19.81 2.42
CA ASP A 99 -27.27 19.35 1.50
C ASP A 99 -25.95 20.11 1.66
N THR A 100 -26.02 21.41 2.02
CA THR A 100 -24.86 22.26 2.29
C THR A 100 -24.01 21.74 3.46
N VAL A 101 -24.64 21.21 4.51
CA VAL A 101 -23.96 20.62 5.67
C VAL A 101 -23.35 19.27 5.29
N LEU A 102 -24.09 18.44 4.56
CA LEU A 102 -23.60 17.14 4.07
C LEU A 102 -22.39 17.29 3.16
N MET A 103 -22.37 18.32 2.31
CA MET A 103 -21.22 18.64 1.46
C MET A 103 -19.98 19.05 2.27
N GLN A 104 -20.14 19.84 3.33
CA GLN A 104 -19.02 20.21 4.20
C GLN A 104 -18.42 18.98 4.90
N ILE A 105 -19.29 18.09 5.40
CA ILE A 105 -18.88 16.82 6.02
C ILE A 105 -18.16 15.95 4.98
N GLN A 106 -18.73 15.81 3.79
CA GLN A 106 -18.14 15.01 2.71
C GLN A 106 -16.76 15.54 2.30
N GLN A 107 -16.59 16.86 2.18
CA GLN A 107 -15.30 17.45 1.83
C GLN A 107 -14.24 17.18 2.89
N ARG A 108 -14.59 17.31 4.18
CA ARG A 108 -13.69 17.00 5.29
C ARG A 108 -13.27 15.53 5.25
N ASP A 109 -14.25 14.64 5.15
CA ASP A 109 -14.03 13.20 5.23
C ASP A 109 -13.29 12.69 3.98
N PHE A 110 -13.52 13.29 2.82
CA PHE A 110 -12.75 13.04 1.61
C PHE A 110 -11.26 13.43 1.74
N GLN A 111 -10.93 14.49 2.49
CA GLN A 111 -9.52 14.80 2.77
C GLN A 111 -8.87 13.76 3.67
N ILE A 112 -9.59 13.27 4.69
CA ILE A 112 -9.13 12.20 5.58
C ILE A 112 -8.91 10.92 4.76
N TRP A 113 -9.90 10.50 3.98
CA TRP A 113 -9.81 9.37 3.04
C TRP A 113 -8.57 9.47 2.15
N LYS A 114 -8.35 10.64 1.54
CA LYS A 114 -7.22 10.88 0.64
C LYS A 114 -5.87 10.74 1.33
N GLN A 115 -5.75 11.19 2.58
CA GLN A 115 -4.52 11.07 3.36
C GLN A 115 -4.26 9.62 3.78
N SER A 116 -5.28 8.95 4.31
CA SER A 116 -5.20 7.55 4.75
C SER A 116 -4.95 6.60 3.57
N SER A 117 -5.63 6.79 2.43
CA SER A 117 -5.41 6.01 1.20
C SER A 117 -3.97 6.15 0.69
N ARG A 118 -3.42 7.38 0.67
CA ARG A 118 -2.01 7.60 0.29
C ARG A 118 -1.02 6.99 1.27
N ARG A 119 -1.37 6.93 2.56
CA ARG A 119 -0.55 6.25 3.56
C ARG A 119 -0.57 4.75 3.32
N ALA A 120 -1.74 4.16 3.09
CA ALA A 120 -1.90 2.75 2.77
C ALA A 120 -1.07 2.33 1.55
N VAL A 121 -1.20 3.04 0.41
CA VAL A 121 -0.42 2.73 -0.80
C VAL A 121 1.09 2.80 -0.55
N ARG A 122 1.56 3.79 0.21
CA ARG A 122 2.98 3.88 0.57
C ARG A 122 3.43 2.70 1.42
N LEU A 123 2.64 2.31 2.43
CA LEU A 123 2.93 1.17 3.29
C LEU A 123 2.93 -0.14 2.50
N TYR A 124 1.98 -0.32 1.59
CA TYR A 124 1.95 -1.48 0.68
C TYR A 124 3.24 -1.57 -0.15
N ASN A 125 3.62 -0.48 -0.82
CA ASN A 125 4.82 -0.47 -1.65
C ASN A 125 6.11 -0.69 -0.84
N TRP A 126 6.21 -0.10 0.36
CA TRP A 126 7.33 -0.37 1.26
C TRP A 126 7.34 -1.83 1.73
N GLY A 127 6.18 -2.42 2.00
CA GLY A 127 6.02 -3.84 2.29
C GLY A 127 6.57 -4.70 1.15
N VAL A 128 6.14 -4.46 -0.09
CA VAL A 128 6.63 -5.19 -1.28
C VAL A 128 8.14 -5.05 -1.46
N VAL A 129 8.70 -3.85 -1.29
CA VAL A 129 10.16 -3.64 -1.40
C VAL A 129 10.91 -4.39 -0.30
N THR A 130 10.38 -4.36 0.92
CA THR A 130 10.99 -5.05 2.08
C THR A 130 10.91 -6.56 1.91
N LEU A 131 9.79 -7.08 1.40
CA LEU A 131 9.61 -8.48 1.04
C LEU A 131 10.69 -8.93 0.06
N GLY A 132 10.87 -8.18 -1.03
CA GLY A 132 11.89 -8.50 -2.04
C GLY A 132 13.31 -8.49 -1.49
N MET A 133 13.67 -7.52 -0.64
CA MET A 133 14.97 -7.50 0.04
C MET A 133 15.14 -8.69 0.99
N GLY A 134 14.11 -9.04 1.76
CA GLY A 134 14.13 -10.20 2.65
C GLY A 134 14.32 -11.50 1.86
N THR A 135 13.60 -11.67 0.76
CA THR A 135 13.73 -12.83 -0.14
C THR A 135 15.11 -12.90 -0.78
N ALA A 136 15.67 -11.77 -1.24
CA ALA A 136 17.04 -11.74 -1.78
C ALA A 136 18.08 -12.17 -0.73
N THR A 137 17.92 -11.69 0.50
CA THR A 137 18.79 -12.05 1.65
C THR A 137 18.68 -13.54 1.98
N ALA A 138 17.47 -14.10 1.90
CA ALA A 138 17.20 -15.53 2.10
C ALA A 138 17.83 -16.42 1.02
N LEU A 139 17.79 -15.96 -0.22
CA LEU A 139 18.28 -16.71 -1.38
C LEU A 139 19.80 -16.73 -1.47
N ALA A 140 20.49 -15.78 -0.84
CA ALA A 140 21.95 -15.71 -0.83
C ALA A 140 22.57 -17.09 -0.48
N PRO A 141 23.47 -17.62 -1.32
CA PRO A 141 23.97 -18.98 -1.15
C PRO A 141 24.86 -19.11 0.08
N HIS A 142 24.64 -20.21 0.80
CA HIS A 142 25.48 -20.63 1.92
C HIS A 142 26.84 -21.12 1.40
N GLU A 143 27.91 -20.90 2.17
CA GLU A 143 29.30 -21.15 1.73
C GLU A 143 29.61 -22.62 1.47
N SER A 144 28.77 -23.53 1.96
CA SER A 144 28.87 -24.97 1.76
C SER A 144 28.07 -25.52 0.57
N ALA A 145 27.46 -24.68 -0.27
CA ALA A 145 26.63 -25.13 -1.38
C ALA A 145 27.44 -25.59 -2.60
N SER A 146 27.03 -26.71 -3.21
CA SER A 146 27.55 -27.17 -4.51
C SER A 146 27.49 -26.05 -5.57
N SER A 147 28.52 -25.98 -6.43
CA SER A 147 28.72 -24.89 -7.39
C SER A 147 27.51 -24.61 -8.29
N ALA A 148 26.81 -25.66 -8.73
CA ALA A 148 25.60 -25.53 -9.55
C ALA A 148 24.40 -24.92 -8.77
N HIS A 149 24.22 -25.33 -7.51
CA HIS A 149 23.15 -24.82 -6.65
C HIS A 149 23.41 -23.37 -6.23
N ALA A 150 24.68 -23.02 -5.99
CA ALA A 150 25.08 -21.65 -5.70
C ALA A 150 24.81 -20.70 -6.87
N ALA A 151 25.09 -21.12 -8.11
CA ALA A 151 24.82 -20.32 -9.31
C ALA A 151 23.32 -20.02 -9.49
N CYS A 152 22.44 -21.02 -9.34
CA CYS A 152 21.00 -20.83 -9.41
C CYS A 152 20.48 -19.88 -8.32
N ARG A 153 21.00 -19.99 -7.09
CA ARG A 153 20.63 -19.11 -5.97
C ARG A 153 21.05 -17.66 -6.23
N TRP A 154 22.23 -17.43 -6.79
CA TRP A 154 22.66 -16.09 -7.22
C TRP A 154 21.80 -15.52 -8.33
N ALA A 155 21.45 -16.32 -9.34
CA ALA A 155 20.56 -15.88 -10.41
C ALA A 155 19.17 -15.48 -9.87
N ALA A 156 18.60 -16.28 -8.98
CA ALA A 156 17.33 -15.97 -8.33
C ALA A 156 17.43 -14.70 -7.46
N CYS A 157 18.50 -14.55 -6.69
CA CYS A 157 18.77 -13.34 -5.90
C CYS A 157 18.86 -12.09 -6.80
N ALA A 158 19.63 -12.15 -7.88
CA ALA A 158 19.78 -11.05 -8.83
C ALA A 158 18.43 -10.66 -9.45
N PHE A 159 17.62 -11.64 -9.86
CA PHE A 159 16.29 -11.39 -10.42
C PHE A 159 15.37 -10.68 -9.42
N VAL A 160 15.35 -11.15 -8.18
CA VAL A 160 14.54 -10.53 -7.11
C VAL A 160 15.01 -9.12 -6.81
N VAL A 161 16.32 -8.86 -6.75
CA VAL A 161 16.89 -7.52 -6.56
C VAL A 161 16.46 -6.59 -7.69
N VAL A 162 16.59 -7.01 -8.96
CA VAL A 162 16.19 -6.19 -10.11
C VAL A 162 14.70 -5.85 -10.06
N ALA A 163 13.84 -6.84 -9.79
CA ALA A 163 12.41 -6.62 -9.65
C ALA A 163 12.08 -5.65 -8.51
N THR A 164 12.75 -5.81 -7.37
CA THR A 164 12.58 -4.96 -6.17
C THR A 164 13.00 -3.52 -6.45
N VAL A 165 14.16 -3.33 -7.08
CA VAL A 165 14.66 -1.99 -7.46
C VAL A 165 13.70 -1.32 -8.42
N ARG A 166 13.17 -2.04 -9.42
CA ARG A 166 12.17 -1.49 -10.35
C ARG A 166 10.95 -0.96 -9.60
N VAL A 167 10.40 -1.73 -8.65
CA VAL A 167 9.25 -1.31 -7.83
C VAL A 167 9.59 -0.11 -6.94
N ALA A 168 10.78 -0.07 -6.36
CA ALA A 168 11.22 1.06 -5.55
C ALA A 168 11.37 2.34 -6.38
N VAL A 169 11.94 2.24 -7.59
CA VAL A 169 12.11 3.37 -8.51
C VAL A 169 10.77 3.92 -8.98
N THR A 170 9.81 3.08 -9.38
CA THR A 170 8.49 3.55 -9.80
C THR A 170 7.76 4.25 -8.65
N THR A 171 7.79 3.66 -7.46
CA THR A 171 7.16 4.23 -6.25
C THR A 171 7.75 5.60 -5.89
N THR A 172 9.08 5.74 -5.93
CA THR A 172 9.75 7.00 -5.61
C THR A 172 9.55 8.05 -6.69
N ALA A 173 9.54 7.66 -7.97
CA ALA A 173 9.26 8.56 -9.08
C ALA A 173 7.84 9.16 -8.99
N GLU A 174 6.84 8.36 -8.65
CA GLU A 174 5.47 8.83 -8.43
C GLU A 174 5.39 9.81 -7.26
N ALA A 175 6.04 9.50 -6.13
CA ALA A 175 6.09 10.39 -4.97
C ALA A 175 6.73 11.75 -5.32
N ARG A 176 7.79 11.75 -6.14
CA ARG A 176 8.46 12.97 -6.62
C ARG A 176 7.57 13.79 -7.56
N ARG A 177 6.86 13.16 -8.50
CA ARG A 177 5.92 13.84 -9.41
C ARG A 177 4.80 14.55 -8.65
N VAL A 178 4.23 13.90 -7.64
CA VAL A 178 3.17 14.50 -6.80
C VAL A 178 3.69 15.69 -5.99
N ARG A 179 4.92 15.61 -5.47
CA ARG A 179 5.55 16.75 -4.77
C ARG A 179 5.81 17.93 -5.71
N ARG A 180 6.35 17.67 -6.91
CA ARG A 180 6.63 18.72 -7.91
C ARG A 180 5.36 19.46 -8.32
N ASN A 181 4.28 18.75 -8.64
CA ASN A 181 3.01 19.38 -9.05
C ASN A 181 2.37 20.22 -7.94
N ARG A 182 2.61 19.88 -6.66
CA ARG A 182 2.14 20.69 -5.52
C ARG A 182 2.88 22.01 -5.39
N HIS A 183 4.16 22.06 -5.71
CA HIS A 183 4.92 23.31 -5.71
C HIS A 183 4.49 24.24 -6.84
N SER A 184 4.27 23.71 -8.05
CA SER A 184 3.81 24.51 -9.19
C SER A 184 2.43 25.16 -8.93
N ARG A 185 1.47 24.42 -8.37
CA ARG A 185 0.14 24.98 -8.01
C ARG A 185 0.14 26.03 -6.89
N ARG A 186 1.22 26.12 -6.10
CA ARG A 186 1.35 27.16 -5.08
C ARG A 186 1.97 28.45 -5.63
N GLN A 187 2.48 28.42 -6.85
CA GLN A 187 3.11 29.56 -7.52
C GLN A 187 2.22 30.20 -8.60
N GLU A 188 1.05 29.64 -8.88
CA GLU A 188 0.02 30.29 -9.70
C GLU A 188 -0.80 31.24 -8.79
N PRO A 189 -0.73 32.56 -9.01
CA PRO A 189 -1.43 33.59 -8.20
C PRO A 189 -2.94 33.61 -8.42
#